data_AF-A0A835UFB4-F1
#
_entry.id   AF-A0A835UFB4-F1
#
_cell.length_a   1.000
_cell.length_b   1.000
_cell.length_c   1.000
_cell.angle_alpha   90.00
_cell.angle_beta   90.00
_cell.angle_gamma   90.00
#
_symmetry.space_group_name_H-M   'P 1'
#
loop_
_entity.id
_entity.type
_entity.pdbx_description
1 polymer ?
#
loop_
_entity_poly.entity_id
_entity_poly.type
_entity_poly.pdbx_seq_one_letter_code
_entity_poly.pdbx_strand_id
1 'polypeptide(L)'
;MAAGRTCTALPLPSSFNNGYIKDGRGGWRPLARKKQRRRVRVDDPLDSLAHLQLRIKEKILKEIEKIKRMKKPDQQAKVIKMAEVAKDLASGTVGGAAQLIVGHPFDTIKVMLQSQPAPLPGQLPKYSGALDALKKTVSHEGPRSLYKGMGAPLATVAAFNAVLFTVRGQMESLLRSEPLAPLSAKQQVVCGSGAGVAVSFLACPTELIKCRLQAQSTLAESTSSTSLKYHGPIDVAKHVFRSEGGLRGLYKGMLPTLAREVPGNGVAFGVYEASKTSLQVQEAPPSSAMAP
;
A
#
# COMPACT_ATOMS: atom_id res chain seq x y z
N MET A 1 -27.14 -23.18 21.24
CA MET A 1 -27.04 -22.73 19.83
C MET A 1 -28.20 -23.33 19.06
N ALA A 2 -29.28 -22.55 18.85
CA ALA A 2 -30.35 -22.73 17.86
C ALA A 2 -31.52 -21.83 18.32
N ALA A 3 -31.47 -20.54 17.98
CA ALA A 3 -32.60 -19.64 18.19
C ALA A 3 -33.37 -19.55 16.86
N GLY A 4 -34.49 -20.27 16.79
CA GLY A 4 -35.46 -20.14 15.71
C GLY A 4 -36.28 -18.86 15.83
N ARG A 5 -36.97 -18.51 14.74
CA ARG A 5 -38.23 -17.76 14.75
C ARG A 5 -38.99 -18.08 13.47
N THR A 6 -39.86 -19.08 13.61
CA THR A 6 -41.00 -19.36 12.76
C THR A 6 -41.97 -18.18 12.81
N CYS A 7 -42.44 -17.72 11.64
CA CYS A 7 -43.50 -16.71 11.54
C CYS A 7 -44.81 -17.30 12.04
N THR A 8 -45.25 -16.90 13.23
CA THR A 8 -46.62 -17.10 13.72
C THR A 8 -47.57 -16.15 13.01
N ALA A 9 -48.52 -16.70 12.25
CA ALA A 9 -49.66 -15.97 11.72
C ALA A 9 -50.61 -15.58 12.87
N LEU A 10 -50.88 -14.29 13.02
CA LEU A 10 -51.92 -13.78 13.91
C LEU A 10 -53.31 -14.00 13.27
N PRO A 11 -54.34 -14.38 14.03
CA PRO A 11 -55.69 -14.55 13.51
C PRO A 11 -56.33 -13.18 13.19
N LEU A 12 -56.91 -13.08 12.00
CA LEU A 12 -57.65 -11.89 11.54
C LEU A 12 -59.00 -11.77 12.27
N PRO A 13 -59.39 -10.58 12.76
CA PRO A 13 -60.75 -10.34 13.23
C PRO A 13 -61.76 -10.43 12.08
N SER A 14 -62.91 -11.03 12.37
CA SER A 14 -63.99 -11.48 11.47
C SER A 14 -64.80 -10.37 10.78
N SER A 15 -64.17 -9.27 10.36
CA SER A 15 -64.87 -8.12 9.76
C SER A 15 -64.28 -7.63 8.43
N PHE A 16 -63.44 -8.44 7.78
CA PHE A 16 -62.87 -8.13 6.46
C PHE A 16 -63.44 -9.04 5.39
N ASN A 17 -64.23 -8.47 4.47
CA ASN A 17 -64.57 -9.13 3.21
C ASN A 17 -63.99 -8.31 2.04
N ASN A 18 -63.12 -8.95 1.28
CA ASN A 18 -62.67 -8.62 -0.07
C ASN A 18 -62.64 -7.12 -0.49
N GLY A 19 -61.79 -6.31 0.16
CA GLY A 19 -61.35 -5.02 -0.40
C GLY A 19 -62.22 -3.79 -0.11
N TYR A 20 -63.18 -3.87 0.83
CA TYR A 20 -64.01 -2.74 1.24
C TYR A 20 -63.97 -2.54 2.77
N ILE A 21 -64.02 -1.28 3.23
CA ILE A 21 -64.19 -0.90 4.63
C ILE A 21 -65.59 -0.32 4.83
N LYS A 22 -66.26 -0.70 5.92
CA LYS A 22 -67.57 -0.18 6.33
C LYS A 22 -67.38 1.20 6.98
N ASP A 23 -68.09 2.22 6.50
CA ASP A 23 -68.09 3.54 7.12
C ASP A 23 -69.05 3.60 8.31
N GLY A 24 -68.88 4.60 9.19
CA GLY A 24 -69.67 4.77 10.41
C GLY A 24 -71.17 5.06 10.21
N ARG A 25 -71.66 5.06 8.96
CA ARG A 25 -73.09 5.12 8.59
C ARG A 25 -73.57 3.84 7.89
N GLY A 26 -72.78 2.76 7.94
CA GLY A 26 -73.15 1.44 7.45
C GLY A 26 -72.89 1.18 5.96
N GLY A 27 -72.32 2.15 5.21
CA GLY A 27 -72.00 1.99 3.79
C GLY A 27 -70.61 1.38 3.54
N TRP A 28 -70.43 0.59 2.48
CA TRP A 28 -69.13 -0.01 2.11
C TRP A 28 -68.35 0.89 1.15
N ARG A 29 -67.07 1.18 1.45
CA ARG A 29 -66.15 1.95 0.58
C ARG A 29 -64.92 1.12 0.16
N PRO A 30 -64.49 1.16 -1.11
CA PRO A 30 -63.33 0.40 -1.58
C PRO A 30 -62.02 0.92 -0.97
N LEU A 31 -61.18 -0.01 -0.52
CA LEU A 31 -59.88 0.27 0.08
C LEU A 31 -58.89 0.68 -1.01
N ALA A 32 -58.57 1.98 -1.10
CA ALA A 32 -57.57 2.48 -2.03
C ALA A 32 -56.19 1.86 -1.72
N ARG A 33 -55.80 0.82 -2.47
CA ARG A 33 -54.46 0.23 -2.40
C ARG A 33 -53.44 1.23 -2.95
N LYS A 34 -52.82 2.04 -2.08
CA LYS A 34 -51.55 2.70 -2.39
C LYS A 34 -50.50 1.62 -2.62
N LYS A 35 -50.28 1.26 -3.89
CA LYS A 35 -49.22 0.34 -4.33
C LYS A 35 -47.87 1.05 -4.20
N GLN A 36 -47.40 1.20 -2.96
CA GLN A 36 -46.06 1.71 -2.67
C GLN A 36 -45.04 0.63 -3.05
N ARG A 37 -44.73 0.52 -4.35
CA ARG A 37 -43.54 -0.21 -4.82
C ARG A 37 -42.32 0.56 -4.28
N ARG A 38 -41.85 0.23 -3.07
CA ARG A 38 -40.48 0.54 -2.67
C ARG A 38 -39.56 -0.31 -3.53
N ARG A 39 -39.20 0.20 -4.71
CA ARG A 39 -38.06 -0.27 -5.46
C ARG A 39 -36.85 0.04 -4.58
N VAL A 40 -36.31 -0.97 -3.89
CA VAL A 40 -34.99 -0.89 -3.28
C VAL A 40 -34.05 -0.65 -4.45
N ARG A 41 -33.64 0.61 -4.62
CA ARG A 41 -32.62 0.98 -5.59
C ARG A 41 -31.35 0.35 -5.04
N VAL A 42 -30.97 -0.79 -5.61
CA VAL A 42 -29.60 -1.28 -5.49
C VAL A 42 -28.82 -0.25 -6.29
N ASP A 43 -28.16 0.69 -5.59
CA ASP A 43 -27.31 1.65 -6.28
C ASP A 43 -26.26 0.83 -7.03
N ASP A 44 -26.28 0.91 -8.36
CA ASP A 44 -25.26 0.27 -9.18
C ASP A 44 -23.91 0.83 -8.72
N PRO A 45 -22.91 -0.02 -8.39
CA PRO A 45 -21.62 0.46 -7.89
C PRO A 45 -20.94 1.46 -8.83
N LEU A 46 -21.27 1.42 -10.12
CA LEU A 46 -20.87 2.41 -11.12
C LEU A 46 -21.49 3.81 -10.92
N ASP A 47 -22.77 3.91 -10.55
CA ASP A 47 -23.42 5.21 -10.27
C ASP A 47 -22.88 5.84 -8.98
N SER A 48 -22.56 5.01 -7.98
CA SER A 48 -21.92 5.47 -6.74
C SER A 48 -20.51 6.02 -7.01
N LEU A 49 -19.74 5.38 -7.90
CA LEU A 49 -18.42 5.86 -8.30
C LEU A 49 -18.50 7.17 -9.09
N ALA A 50 -19.46 7.30 -10.01
CA ALA A 50 -19.67 8.53 -10.78
C ALA A 50 -20.06 9.71 -9.87
N HIS A 51 -20.97 9.49 -8.91
CA HIS A 51 -21.35 10.50 -7.92
C HIS A 51 -20.20 10.87 -6.97
N LEU A 52 -19.33 9.92 -6.62
CA LEU A 52 -18.15 10.20 -5.81
C LEU A 52 -17.14 11.05 -6.59
N GLN A 53 -16.88 10.70 -7.85
CA GLN A 53 -16.01 11.44 -8.77
C GLN A 53 -16.48 12.89 -8.94
N LEU A 54 -17.78 13.11 -9.18
CA LEU A 54 -18.36 14.45 -9.30
C LEU A 54 -18.19 15.27 -8.02
N ARG A 55 -18.47 14.69 -6.84
CA ARG A 55 -18.30 15.38 -5.55
C ARG A 55 -16.84 15.73 -5.27
N ILE A 56 -15.90 14.89 -5.66
CA ILE A 56 -14.47 15.18 -5.57
C ILE A 56 -14.13 16.34 -6.50
N LYS A 57 -14.59 16.31 -7.76
CA LYS A 57 -14.32 17.36 -8.76
C LYS A 57 -14.85 18.72 -8.32
N GLU A 58 -16.07 18.78 -7.78
CA GLU A 58 -16.67 20.01 -7.24
C GLU A 58 -15.89 20.57 -6.04
N LYS A 59 -15.46 19.71 -5.10
CA LYS A 59 -14.66 20.13 -3.96
C LYS A 59 -13.31 20.71 -4.40
N ILE A 60 -12.66 20.07 -5.36
CA ILE A 60 -11.39 20.53 -5.93
C ILE A 60 -11.57 21.89 -6.61
N LEU A 61 -12.60 22.04 -7.44
CA LEU A 61 -12.89 23.30 -8.13
C LEU A 61 -13.12 24.45 -7.16
N LYS A 62 -13.88 24.23 -6.08
CA LYS A 62 -14.12 25.25 -5.05
C LYS A 62 -12.84 25.68 -4.34
N GLU A 63 -11.95 24.74 -4.03
CA GLU A 63 -10.65 25.09 -3.41
C GLU A 63 -9.72 25.81 -4.39
N ILE A 64 -9.69 25.42 -5.68
CA ILE A 64 -8.93 26.16 -6.71
C ILE A 64 -9.43 27.61 -6.80
N GLU A 65 -10.74 27.83 -6.78
CA GLU A 65 -11.32 29.16 -6.85
C GLU A 65 -10.98 30.00 -5.60
N LYS A 66 -11.03 29.37 -4.42
CA LYS A 66 -10.60 30.00 -3.16
C LYS A 66 -9.13 30.39 -3.17
N ILE A 67 -8.25 29.54 -3.71
CA ILE A 67 -6.82 29.82 -3.88
C ILE A 67 -6.61 30.99 -4.83
N LYS A 68 -7.34 31.05 -5.96
CA LYS A 68 -7.28 32.20 -6.90
C LYS A 68 -7.72 33.53 -6.29
N ARG A 69 -8.61 33.49 -5.28
CA ARG A 69 -9.06 34.69 -4.54
C ARG A 69 -8.06 35.18 -3.48
N MET A 70 -6.97 34.45 -3.22
CA MET A 70 -5.93 34.89 -2.29
C MET A 70 -5.17 36.09 -2.86
N LYS A 71 -5.22 37.22 -2.16
CA LYS A 71 -4.65 38.51 -2.62
C LYS A 71 -3.13 38.61 -2.52
N LYS A 72 -2.47 37.69 -1.79
CA LYS A 72 -1.02 37.72 -1.56
C LYS A 72 -0.34 36.64 -2.42
N PRO A 73 0.54 37.02 -3.37
CA PRO A 73 1.19 36.07 -4.27
C PRO A 73 2.07 35.05 -3.51
N ASP A 74 2.76 35.46 -2.45
CA ASP A 74 3.60 34.56 -1.63
C ASP A 74 2.78 33.47 -0.93
N GLN A 75 1.61 33.81 -0.42
CA GLN A 75 0.73 32.87 0.26
C GLN A 75 0.13 31.86 -0.74
N GLN A 76 -0.24 32.34 -1.93
CA GLN A 76 -0.75 31.51 -3.01
C GLN A 76 0.31 30.51 -3.48
N ALA A 77 1.56 30.96 -3.68
CA ALA A 77 2.68 30.11 -4.05
C ALA A 77 2.95 29.03 -2.99
N LYS A 78 2.88 29.37 -1.70
CA LYS A 78 3.08 28.42 -0.60
C LYS A 78 2.01 27.32 -0.60
N VAL A 79 0.74 27.68 -0.78
CA VAL A 79 -0.37 26.71 -0.82
C VAL A 79 -0.27 25.78 -2.02
N ILE A 80 0.02 26.32 -3.21
CA ILE A 80 0.21 25.52 -4.44
C ILE A 80 1.36 24.52 -4.24
N LYS A 81 2.49 24.98 -3.71
CA LYS A 81 3.66 24.14 -3.45
C LYS A 81 3.36 23.04 -2.42
N MET A 82 2.61 23.34 -1.36
CA MET A 82 2.19 22.32 -0.39
C MET A 82 1.24 21.28 -1.00
N ALA A 83 0.32 21.71 -1.87
CA ALA A 83 -0.59 20.80 -2.55
C ALA A 83 0.14 19.87 -3.54
N GLU A 84 1.17 20.38 -4.23
CA GLU A 84 2.01 19.57 -5.12
C GLU A 84 2.81 18.53 -4.34
N VAL A 85 3.45 18.92 -3.23
CA VAL A 85 4.14 17.98 -2.33
C VAL A 85 3.18 16.90 -1.79
N ALA A 86 1.96 17.29 -1.39
CA ALA A 86 0.97 16.33 -0.92
C ALA A 86 0.51 15.36 -2.02
N LYS A 87 0.33 15.86 -3.26
CA LYS A 87 -0.02 15.04 -4.42
C LYS A 87 1.07 14.01 -4.72
N ASP A 88 2.32 14.44 -4.72
CA ASP A 88 3.47 13.58 -5.04
C ASP A 88 3.73 12.56 -3.93
N LEU A 89 3.54 12.94 -2.67
CA LEU A 89 3.63 12.00 -1.55
C LEU A 89 2.49 10.97 -1.59
N ALA A 90 1.26 11.38 -1.87
CA ALA A 90 0.11 10.49 -1.94
C ALA A 90 0.24 9.51 -3.11
N SER A 91 0.59 10.00 -4.30
CA SER A 91 0.81 9.16 -5.48
C SER A 91 1.98 8.19 -5.28
N GLY A 92 3.09 8.67 -4.70
CA GLY A 92 4.24 7.84 -4.35
C GLY A 92 3.91 6.77 -3.31
N THR A 93 3.08 7.09 -2.31
CA THR A 93 2.66 6.12 -1.29
C THR A 93 1.75 5.04 -1.87
N VAL A 94 0.77 5.43 -2.70
CA VAL A 94 -0.14 4.47 -3.36
C VAL A 94 0.64 3.58 -4.33
N GLY A 95 1.54 4.16 -5.13
CA GLY A 95 2.44 3.41 -6.01
C GLY A 95 3.31 2.42 -5.23
N GLY A 96 3.94 2.87 -4.13
CA GLY A 96 4.76 2.01 -3.27
C GLY A 96 3.97 0.90 -2.59
N ALA A 97 2.73 1.17 -2.16
CA ALA A 97 1.84 0.16 -1.59
C ALA A 97 1.43 -0.88 -2.64
N ALA A 98 1.08 -0.44 -3.86
CA ALA A 98 0.76 -1.34 -4.96
C ALA A 98 1.96 -2.23 -5.34
N GLN A 99 3.17 -1.65 -5.43
CA GLN A 99 4.41 -2.39 -5.67
C GLN A 99 4.62 -3.45 -4.58
N LEU A 100 4.44 -3.11 -3.31
CA LEU A 100 4.59 -4.05 -2.21
C LEU A 100 3.56 -5.16 -2.28
N ILE A 101 2.28 -4.86 -2.54
CA ILE A 101 1.22 -5.86 -2.64
C ILE A 101 1.52 -6.87 -3.76
N VAL A 102 1.98 -6.40 -4.92
CA VAL A 102 2.32 -7.27 -6.05
C VAL A 102 3.61 -8.06 -5.80
N GLY A 103 4.61 -7.44 -5.17
CA GLY A 103 5.94 -8.02 -4.96
C GLY A 103 6.07 -8.93 -3.74
N HIS A 104 5.27 -8.72 -2.69
CA HIS A 104 5.43 -9.41 -1.40
C HIS A 104 5.29 -10.95 -1.46
N PRO A 105 4.46 -11.55 -2.34
CA PRO A 105 4.48 -13.00 -2.53
C PRO A 105 5.85 -13.53 -2.98
N PHE A 106 6.54 -12.81 -3.87
CA PHE A 106 7.89 -13.17 -4.33
C PHE A 106 8.92 -13.04 -3.21
N ASP A 107 8.83 -11.97 -2.41
CA ASP A 107 9.66 -11.78 -1.22
C ASP A 107 9.49 -12.93 -0.22
N THR A 108 8.26 -13.39 0.00
CA THR A 108 7.97 -14.46 0.94
C THR A 108 8.59 -15.78 0.48
N ILE A 109 8.44 -16.13 -0.80
CA ILE A 109 9.08 -17.33 -1.38
C ILE A 109 10.61 -17.24 -1.30
N LYS A 110 11.18 -16.08 -1.64
CA LYS A 110 12.62 -15.82 -1.54
C LYS A 110 13.12 -16.07 -0.12
N VAL A 111 12.45 -15.50 0.89
CA VAL A 111 12.86 -15.65 2.29
C VAL A 111 12.72 -17.09 2.77
N MET A 112 11.67 -17.82 2.34
CA MET A 112 11.52 -19.25 2.65
C MET A 112 12.69 -20.08 2.10
N LEU A 113 13.11 -19.83 0.85
CA LEU A 113 14.25 -20.52 0.26
C LEU A 113 15.59 -20.14 0.90
N GLN A 114 15.74 -18.89 1.33
CA GLN A 114 16.97 -18.41 1.98
C GLN A 114 17.07 -18.80 3.46
N SER A 115 15.94 -19.01 4.13
CA SER A 115 15.87 -19.29 5.58
C SER A 115 15.62 -20.76 5.90
N GLN A 116 15.44 -21.63 4.90
CA GLN A 116 15.31 -23.06 5.15
C GLN A 116 16.62 -23.61 5.74
N PRO A 117 16.54 -24.51 6.73
CA PRO A 117 17.74 -25.09 7.32
C PRO A 117 18.54 -25.87 6.26
N ALA A 118 19.85 -25.86 6.40
CA ALA A 118 20.72 -26.67 5.54
C ALA A 118 20.34 -28.14 5.69
N PRO A 119 20.15 -28.88 4.58
CA PRO A 119 19.80 -30.30 4.65
C PRO A 119 20.94 -31.09 5.31
N LEU A 120 20.60 -32.06 6.16
CA LEU A 120 21.58 -33.00 6.69
C LEU A 120 22.17 -33.86 5.56
N PRO A 121 23.40 -34.41 5.73
CA PRO A 121 23.99 -35.30 4.74
C PRO A 121 23.04 -36.44 4.37
N GLY A 122 22.65 -36.54 3.09
CA GLY A 122 21.72 -37.56 2.58
C GLY A 122 20.23 -37.21 2.61
N GLN A 123 19.84 -36.04 3.15
CA GLN A 123 18.46 -35.55 3.08
C GLN A 123 18.26 -34.52 1.96
N LEU A 124 17.07 -34.53 1.35
CA LEU A 124 16.67 -33.52 0.37
C LEU A 124 16.31 -32.20 1.07
N PRO A 125 16.56 -31.03 0.43
CA PRO A 125 16.12 -29.74 0.97
C PRO A 125 14.60 -29.69 1.11
N LYS A 126 14.12 -28.98 2.14
CA LYS A 126 12.68 -28.81 2.42
C LYS A 126 11.92 -28.29 1.20
N TYR A 127 12.53 -27.32 0.51
CA TYR A 127 12.06 -26.80 -0.76
C TYR A 127 13.12 -27.00 -1.84
N SER A 128 12.76 -27.71 -2.91
CA SER A 128 13.65 -27.94 -4.06
C SER A 128 13.79 -26.71 -4.96
N GLY A 129 12.89 -25.73 -4.84
CA GLY A 129 12.92 -24.49 -5.62
C GLY A 129 11.70 -23.60 -5.35
N ALA A 130 11.62 -22.47 -6.05
CA ALA A 130 10.59 -21.46 -5.84
C ALA A 130 9.16 -21.96 -6.11
N LEU A 131 8.97 -22.74 -7.19
CA LEU A 131 7.66 -23.30 -7.53
C LEU A 131 7.21 -24.38 -6.53
N ASP A 132 8.16 -25.18 -6.03
CA ASP A 132 7.90 -26.19 -5.00
C ASP A 132 7.53 -25.52 -3.66
N ALA A 133 8.26 -24.47 -3.27
CA ALA A 133 7.93 -23.65 -2.11
C ALA A 133 6.53 -23.03 -2.24
N LEU A 134 6.22 -22.38 -3.38
CA LEU A 134 4.90 -21.81 -3.62
C LEU A 134 3.78 -22.86 -3.51
N LYS A 135 3.93 -24.00 -4.20
CA LYS A 135 2.91 -25.05 -4.23
C LYS A 135 2.65 -25.61 -2.83
N LYS A 136 3.71 -25.94 -2.09
CA LYS A 136 3.62 -26.45 -0.71
C LYS A 136 2.97 -25.42 0.22
N THR A 137 3.40 -24.16 0.17
CA THR A 137 2.86 -23.12 1.04
C THR A 137 1.36 -22.88 0.77
N VAL A 138 0.95 -22.79 -0.49
CA VAL A 138 -0.46 -22.58 -0.84
C VAL A 138 -1.32 -23.80 -0.48
N SER A 139 -0.80 -25.03 -0.63
CA SER A 139 -1.56 -26.24 -0.29
C SER A 139 -1.68 -26.47 1.22
N HIS A 140 -0.65 -26.14 2.00
CA HIS A 140 -0.63 -26.39 3.45
C HIS A 140 -1.24 -25.24 4.28
N GLU A 141 -0.97 -23.99 3.90
CA GLU A 141 -1.38 -22.81 4.69
C GLU A 141 -2.44 -21.94 4.00
N GLY A 142 -2.73 -22.21 2.72
CA GLY A 142 -3.59 -21.39 1.88
C GLY A 142 -2.87 -20.16 1.30
N PRO A 143 -3.49 -19.45 0.33
CA PRO A 143 -2.84 -18.36 -0.40
C PRO A 143 -2.58 -17.09 0.43
N ARG A 144 -3.26 -16.92 1.57
CA ARG A 144 -3.06 -15.75 2.47
C ARG A 144 -1.72 -15.78 3.19
N SER A 145 -1.11 -16.96 3.32
CA SER A 145 0.22 -17.15 3.92
C SER A 145 1.31 -16.33 3.22
N LEU A 146 1.19 -16.15 1.90
CA LEU A 146 2.13 -15.38 1.07
C LEU A 146 2.21 -13.90 1.45
N TYR A 147 1.25 -13.39 2.21
CA TYR A 147 1.18 -12.01 2.68
C TYR A 147 1.55 -11.86 4.17
N LYS A 148 1.96 -12.95 4.85
CA LYS A 148 2.43 -12.89 6.24
C LYS A 148 3.63 -11.94 6.34
N GLY A 149 3.61 -11.09 7.37
CA GLY A 149 4.68 -10.11 7.62
C GLY A 149 4.63 -8.82 6.79
N MET A 150 3.67 -8.66 5.87
CA MET A 150 3.55 -7.45 5.02
C MET A 150 3.16 -6.17 5.80
N GLY A 151 2.58 -6.32 7.00
CA GLY A 151 2.10 -5.17 7.78
C GLY A 151 3.19 -4.18 8.16
N ALA A 152 4.39 -4.66 8.51
CA ALA A 152 5.52 -3.80 8.85
C ALA A 152 5.98 -2.92 7.67
N PRO A 153 6.33 -3.48 6.49
CA PRO A 153 6.72 -2.66 5.35
C PRO A 153 5.60 -1.75 4.84
N LEU A 154 4.34 -2.19 4.87
CA LEU A 154 3.20 -1.39 4.40
C LEU A 154 2.99 -0.13 5.26
N ALA A 155 3.15 -0.23 6.58
CA ALA A 155 3.01 0.90 7.50
C ALA A 155 4.07 1.99 7.27
N THR A 156 5.20 1.62 6.67
CA THR A 156 6.38 2.49 6.53
C THR A 156 6.57 3.05 5.11
N VAL A 157 5.78 2.63 4.12
CA VAL A 157 5.95 3.03 2.69
C VAL A 157 6.03 4.55 2.52
N ALA A 158 5.09 5.27 3.13
CA ALA A 158 5.05 6.74 3.03
C ALA A 158 6.32 7.38 3.59
N ALA A 159 6.79 6.91 4.75
CA ALA A 159 7.99 7.42 5.40
C ALA A 159 9.25 7.12 4.59
N PHE A 160 9.36 5.92 4.02
CA PHE A 160 10.48 5.54 3.14
C PHE A 160 10.57 6.46 1.94
N ASN A 161 9.48 6.63 1.20
CA ASN A 161 9.46 7.47 0.02
C ASN A 161 9.71 8.94 0.37
N ALA A 162 9.12 9.44 1.46
CA ALA A 162 9.33 10.80 1.91
C ALA A 162 10.81 11.08 2.21
N VAL A 163 11.47 10.22 3.00
CA VAL A 163 12.89 10.38 3.34
C VAL A 163 13.76 10.26 2.10
N LEU A 164 13.51 9.25 1.26
CA LEU A 164 14.27 9.01 0.04
C LEU A 164 14.27 10.26 -0.87
N PHE A 165 13.08 10.78 -1.20
CA PHE A 165 12.97 11.92 -2.11
C PHE A 165 13.42 13.24 -1.47
N THR A 166 13.19 13.44 -0.17
CA THR A 166 13.64 14.64 0.53
C THR A 166 15.16 14.73 0.56
N VAL A 167 15.83 13.66 0.98
CA VAL A 167 17.30 13.64 1.10
C VAL A 167 17.95 13.68 -0.28
N ARG A 168 17.39 12.96 -1.26
CA ARG A 168 17.82 13.08 -2.66
C ARG A 168 17.70 14.52 -3.15
N GLY A 169 16.55 15.17 -2.97
CA GLY A 169 16.34 16.56 -3.40
C GLY A 169 17.30 17.55 -2.75
N GLN A 170 17.61 17.37 -1.46
CA GLN A 170 18.62 18.18 -0.76
C GLN A 170 20.02 17.96 -1.35
N MET A 171 20.42 16.71 -1.58
CA MET A 171 21.73 16.43 -2.17
C MET A 171 21.84 16.91 -3.61
N GLU A 172 20.79 16.76 -4.41
CA GLU A 172 20.75 17.33 -5.75
C GLU A 172 20.94 18.85 -5.70
N SER A 173 20.30 19.53 -4.75
CA SER A 173 20.47 20.99 -4.57
C SER A 173 21.89 21.38 -4.18
N LEU A 174 22.62 20.52 -3.48
CA LEU A 174 24.01 20.78 -3.08
C LEU A 174 25.01 20.50 -4.20
N LEU A 175 24.74 19.50 -5.05
CA LEU A 175 25.62 19.10 -6.15
C LEU A 175 25.35 19.85 -7.46
N ARG A 176 24.22 20.54 -7.59
CA ARG A 176 23.90 21.36 -8.76
C ARG A 176 24.70 22.66 -8.74
N SER A 177 25.40 22.93 -9.84
CA SER A 177 26.10 24.20 -10.05
C SER A 177 25.14 25.34 -10.42
N GLU A 178 24.06 25.04 -11.14
CA GLU A 178 23.07 26.02 -11.59
C GLU A 178 21.64 25.52 -11.34
N PRO A 179 20.69 26.41 -11.04
CA PRO A 179 19.27 26.06 -10.97
C PRO A 179 18.81 25.46 -12.32
N LEU A 180 18.24 24.25 -12.28
CA LEU A 180 17.78 23.47 -13.45
C LEU A 180 18.84 22.79 -14.33
N ALA A 181 20.14 22.87 -14.01
CA ALA A 181 21.12 22.08 -14.76
C ALA A 181 20.89 20.57 -14.58
N PRO A 182 20.91 19.77 -15.68
CA PRO A 182 20.82 18.33 -15.57
C PRO A 182 22.04 17.79 -14.84
N LEU A 183 21.81 16.95 -13.82
CA LEU A 183 22.88 16.33 -13.07
C LEU A 183 23.51 15.22 -13.89
N SER A 184 24.84 15.14 -13.85
CA SER A 184 25.57 14.03 -14.46
C SER A 184 25.17 12.69 -13.81
N ALA A 185 25.23 11.59 -14.57
CA ALA A 185 24.93 10.25 -14.06
C ALA A 185 25.74 9.92 -12.78
N LYS A 186 27.00 10.38 -12.69
CA LYS A 186 27.83 10.20 -11.48
C LYS A 186 27.25 10.95 -10.27
N GLN A 187 26.78 12.18 -10.46
CA GLN A 187 26.16 12.97 -9.39
C GLN A 187 24.82 12.37 -8.96
N GLN A 188 24.05 11.83 -9.90
CA GLN A 188 22.79 11.11 -9.62
C GLN A 188 23.03 9.86 -8.79
N VAL A 189 24.08 9.08 -9.08
CA VAL A 189 24.49 7.93 -8.25
C VAL A 189 24.87 8.37 -6.84
N VAL A 190 25.60 9.47 -6.68
CA VAL A 190 25.97 10.01 -5.36
C VAL A 190 24.72 10.46 -4.59
N CYS A 191 23.81 11.17 -5.25
CA CYS A 191 22.53 11.59 -4.68
C CYS A 191 21.62 10.39 -4.33
N GLY A 192 21.65 9.31 -5.11
CA GLY A 192 20.95 8.07 -4.78
C GLY A 192 21.57 7.37 -3.57
N SER A 193 22.89 7.31 -3.52
CA SER A 193 23.65 6.63 -2.46
C SER A 193 23.46 7.29 -1.10
N GLY A 194 23.57 8.62 -1.02
CA GLY A 194 23.35 9.32 0.25
C GLY A 194 21.90 9.30 0.71
N ALA A 195 20.93 9.22 -0.23
CA ALA A 195 19.52 9.01 0.13
C ALA A 195 19.33 7.59 0.69
N GLY A 196 20.05 6.59 0.15
CA GLY A 196 20.13 5.23 0.68
C GLY A 196 20.67 5.17 2.12
N VAL A 197 21.64 6.02 2.48
CA VAL A 197 22.10 6.14 3.89
C VAL A 197 20.95 6.57 4.79
N ALA A 198 20.22 7.64 4.42
CA ALA A 198 19.11 8.13 5.23
C ALA A 198 17.96 7.12 5.34
N VAL A 199 17.62 6.46 4.23
CA VAL A 199 16.62 5.38 4.18
C VAL A 199 17.02 4.20 5.06
N SER A 200 18.32 3.88 5.17
CA SER A 200 18.80 2.77 6.00
C SER A 200 18.41 2.89 7.48
N PHE A 201 18.30 4.12 8.01
CA PHE A 201 17.88 4.36 9.39
C PHE A 201 16.40 4.02 9.66
N LEU A 202 15.55 4.09 8.63
CA LEU A 202 14.16 3.62 8.70
C LEU A 202 14.04 2.15 8.30
N ALA A 203 14.90 1.69 7.38
CA ALA A 203 14.91 0.33 6.85
C ALA A 203 15.28 -0.67 7.94
N CYS A 204 16.38 -0.42 8.65
CA CYS A 204 16.96 -1.36 9.59
C CYS A 204 15.95 -1.92 10.63
N PRO A 205 15.21 -1.09 11.40
CA PRO A 205 14.25 -1.60 12.37
C PRO A 205 13.07 -2.33 11.71
N THR A 206 12.59 -1.83 10.56
CA THR A 206 11.46 -2.39 9.83
C THR A 206 11.79 -3.76 9.25
N GLU A 207 12.97 -3.89 8.65
CA GLU A 207 13.48 -5.13 8.08
C GLU A 207 13.76 -6.17 9.15
N LEU A 208 14.34 -5.77 10.28
CA LEU A 208 14.56 -6.66 11.41
C LEU A 208 13.24 -7.29 11.90
N ILE A 209 12.18 -6.48 12.03
CA ILE A 209 10.86 -6.97 12.43
C ILE A 209 10.29 -7.93 11.38
N LYS A 210 10.36 -7.57 10.08
CA LYS A 210 9.89 -8.42 8.97
C LYS A 210 10.62 -9.78 8.97
N CYS A 211 11.95 -9.76 9.01
CA CYS A 211 12.79 -10.96 8.98
C CYS A 211 12.52 -11.88 10.18
N ARG A 212 12.32 -11.34 11.39
CA ARG A 212 11.99 -12.15 12.58
C ARG A 212 10.62 -12.82 12.51
N LEU A 213 9.61 -12.10 12.02
CA LEU A 213 8.29 -12.68 11.80
C LEU A 213 8.33 -13.79 10.76
N GLN A 214 9.07 -13.57 9.67
CA GLN A 214 9.21 -14.56 8.60
C GLN A 214 10.02 -15.79 9.07
N ALA A 215 11.10 -15.59 9.83
CA ALA A 215 11.88 -16.67 10.42
C ALA A 215 11.06 -17.51 11.42
N GLN A 216 10.17 -16.89 12.20
CA GLN A 216 9.28 -17.65 13.08
C GLN A 216 8.30 -18.53 12.28
N SER A 217 7.73 -18.02 11.18
CA SER A 217 6.82 -18.84 10.38
C SER A 217 7.51 -20.08 9.80
N THR A 218 8.76 -19.96 9.36
CA THR A 218 9.49 -21.12 8.83
C THR A 218 9.86 -22.15 9.90
N LEU A 219 10.14 -21.71 11.12
CA LEU A 219 10.47 -22.55 12.29
C LEU A 219 9.23 -23.21 12.94
N ALA A 220 8.10 -22.51 12.97
CA ALA A 220 6.83 -23.07 13.48
C ALA A 220 6.32 -24.24 12.62
N GLU A 221 6.76 -24.35 11.36
CA GLU A 221 6.44 -25.49 10.50
C GLU A 221 7.31 -26.73 10.76
N SER A 222 8.54 -26.56 11.28
CA SER A 222 9.46 -27.69 11.54
C SER A 222 9.33 -28.29 12.93
N THR A 223 8.67 -27.60 13.85
CA THR A 223 8.40 -28.09 15.21
C THR A 223 6.91 -28.02 15.45
N SER A 224 6.27 -29.16 15.77
CA SER A 224 4.85 -29.27 16.11
C SER A 224 4.49 -28.59 17.45
N SER A 225 5.13 -27.48 17.78
CA SER A 225 4.90 -26.66 18.96
C SER A 225 3.95 -25.51 18.60
N THR A 226 2.76 -25.52 19.19
CA THR A 226 1.67 -24.56 18.96
C THR A 226 1.97 -23.13 19.49
N SER A 227 3.14 -22.88 20.07
CA SER A 227 3.48 -21.60 20.70
C SER A 227 4.21 -20.68 19.73
N LEU A 228 3.48 -19.77 19.09
CA LEU A 228 4.06 -18.65 18.34
C LEU A 228 4.85 -17.74 19.31
N LYS A 229 6.14 -17.53 19.05
CA LYS A 229 7.00 -16.64 19.87
C LYS A 229 6.56 -15.17 19.79
N TYR A 230 5.99 -14.76 18.66
CA TYR A 230 5.51 -13.41 18.37
C TYR A 230 4.12 -13.47 17.72
N HIS A 231 3.21 -12.60 18.18
CA HIS A 231 1.84 -12.49 17.67
C HIS A 231 1.67 -11.40 16.59
N GLY A 232 2.72 -10.60 16.34
CA GLY A 232 2.71 -9.60 15.28
C GLY A 232 3.92 -8.66 15.31
N PRO A 233 3.98 -7.68 14.38
CA PRO A 233 5.11 -6.76 14.24
C PRO A 233 5.41 -5.95 15.52
N ILE A 234 4.36 -5.47 16.19
CA ILE A 234 4.47 -4.68 17.42
C ILE A 234 5.02 -5.55 18.57
N ASP A 235 4.64 -6.83 18.60
CA ASP A 235 5.11 -7.78 19.61
C ASP A 235 6.61 -8.05 19.46
N VAL A 236 7.07 -8.25 18.22
CA VAL A 236 8.52 -8.32 17.91
C VAL A 236 9.24 -7.05 18.34
N ALA A 237 8.71 -5.87 17.98
CA ALA A 237 9.34 -4.60 18.34
C ALA A 237 9.47 -4.44 19.86
N LYS A 238 8.40 -4.74 20.61
CA LYS A 238 8.39 -4.70 22.08
C LYS A 238 9.37 -5.71 22.68
N HIS A 239 9.41 -6.93 22.15
CA HIS A 239 10.33 -7.97 22.61
C HIS A 239 11.78 -7.54 22.38
N VAL A 240 12.14 -7.07 21.19
CA VAL A 240 13.50 -6.58 20.90
C VAL A 240 13.87 -5.43 21.84
N PHE A 241 12.96 -4.49 22.01
CA PHE A 241 13.21 -3.34 22.88
C PHE A 241 13.44 -3.74 24.34
N ARG A 242 12.65 -4.68 24.88
CA ARG A 242 12.77 -5.11 26.28
C ARG A 242 13.91 -6.09 26.52
N SER A 243 14.16 -6.99 25.58
CA SER A 243 15.02 -8.16 25.78
C SER A 243 16.40 -8.05 25.15
N GLU A 244 16.61 -7.12 24.21
CA GLU A 244 17.84 -7.07 23.38
C GLU A 244 18.53 -5.70 23.39
N GLY A 245 18.46 -5.00 24.53
CA GLY A 245 19.19 -3.74 24.72
C GLY A 245 18.50 -2.52 24.10
N GLY A 246 17.16 -2.51 24.05
CA GLY A 246 16.40 -1.31 23.68
C GLY A 246 16.54 -0.92 22.21
N LEU A 247 16.75 0.38 21.99
CA LEU A 247 16.92 0.97 20.65
C LEU A 247 18.08 0.33 19.88
N ARG A 248 19.19 -0.01 20.54
CA ARG A 248 20.35 -0.61 19.87
C ARG A 248 20.03 -2.00 19.30
N GLY A 249 19.13 -2.74 19.94
CA GLY A 249 18.64 -4.03 19.45
C GLY A 249 17.88 -3.92 18.13
N LEU A 250 17.12 -2.86 17.92
CA LEU A 250 16.37 -2.60 16.68
C LEU A 250 17.29 -2.28 15.48
N TYR A 251 18.50 -1.81 15.76
CA TYR A 251 19.51 -1.49 14.73
C TYR A 251 20.55 -2.59 14.54
N LYS A 252 20.30 -3.79 15.08
CA LYS A 252 21.15 -4.96 14.90
C LYS A 252 21.03 -5.47 13.45
N GLY A 253 21.94 -5.01 12.60
CA GLY A 253 21.87 -5.21 11.15
C GLY A 253 22.11 -3.93 10.34
N MET A 254 22.42 -2.80 10.98
CA MET A 254 22.63 -1.53 10.27
C MET A 254 23.72 -1.62 9.20
N LEU A 255 24.85 -2.27 9.49
CA LEU A 255 25.94 -2.43 8.50
C LEU A 255 25.50 -3.19 7.25
N PRO A 256 24.89 -4.39 7.34
CA PRO A 256 24.39 -5.07 6.15
C PRO A 256 23.25 -4.30 5.46
N THR A 257 22.40 -3.57 6.21
CA THR A 257 21.37 -2.70 5.61
C THR A 257 22.02 -1.58 4.79
N LEU A 258 23.01 -0.85 5.34
CA LEU A 258 23.75 0.18 4.62
C LEU A 258 24.47 -0.37 3.39
N ALA A 259 25.15 -1.51 3.55
CA ALA A 259 25.87 -2.17 2.47
C ALA A 259 24.93 -2.59 1.32
N ARG A 260 23.63 -2.79 1.57
CA ARG A 260 22.62 -3.07 0.56
C ARG A 260 22.00 -1.79 -0.01
N GLU A 261 21.53 -0.90 0.85
CA GLU A 261 20.76 0.28 0.48
C GLU A 261 21.60 1.35 -0.24
N VAL A 262 22.83 1.59 0.19
CA VAL A 262 23.68 2.63 -0.40
C VAL A 262 24.01 2.31 -1.86
N PRO A 263 24.65 1.17 -2.19
CA PRO A 263 24.90 0.84 -3.60
C PRO A 263 23.60 0.55 -4.36
N GLY A 264 22.60 -0.06 -3.71
CA GLY A 264 21.31 -0.37 -4.33
C GLY A 264 20.59 0.86 -4.85
N ASN A 265 20.43 1.90 -4.01
CA ASN A 265 19.81 3.15 -4.44
C ASN A 265 20.70 3.91 -5.43
N GLY A 266 22.03 3.93 -5.23
CA GLY A 266 22.96 4.53 -6.19
C GLY A 266 22.81 3.96 -7.60
N VAL A 267 22.81 2.63 -7.72
CA VAL A 267 22.63 1.93 -9.00
C VAL A 267 21.23 2.17 -9.56
N ALA A 268 20.18 2.10 -8.75
CA ALA A 268 18.80 2.30 -9.21
C ALA A 268 18.62 3.67 -9.89
N PHE A 269 19.07 4.76 -9.25
CA PHE A 269 18.99 6.09 -9.82
C PHE A 269 19.96 6.29 -10.99
N GLY A 270 21.18 5.72 -10.92
CA GLY A 270 22.13 5.77 -12.02
C GLY A 270 21.60 5.10 -13.29
N VAL A 271 21.02 3.92 -13.15
CA VAL A 271 20.40 3.18 -14.26
C VAL A 271 19.17 3.93 -14.77
N TYR A 272 18.30 4.42 -13.89
CA TYR A 272 17.13 5.19 -14.30
C TYR A 272 17.49 6.39 -15.18
N GLU A 273 18.49 7.17 -14.78
CA GLU A 273 18.95 8.33 -15.55
C GLU A 273 19.65 7.92 -16.85
N ALA A 274 20.51 6.89 -16.81
CA ALA A 274 21.16 6.37 -18.02
C ALA A 274 20.13 5.86 -19.05
N SER A 275 19.12 5.12 -18.59
CA SER A 275 18.01 4.65 -19.45
C SER A 275 17.21 5.81 -20.02
N LYS A 276 16.91 6.82 -19.21
CA LYS A 276 16.19 8.01 -19.65
C LYS A 276 16.98 8.77 -20.73
N THR A 277 18.28 8.97 -20.56
CA THR A 277 19.12 9.62 -21.56
C THR A 277 19.16 8.82 -22.86
N SER A 278 19.37 7.51 -22.80
CA SER A 278 19.42 6.65 -24.00
C SER A 278 18.11 6.67 -24.79
N LEU A 279 16.96 6.70 -24.11
CA LEU A 279 15.65 6.75 -24.77
C LEU A 279 15.31 8.14 -25.30
N GLN A 280 15.74 9.22 -24.63
CA GLN A 280 15.52 10.60 -25.09
C GLN A 280 16.38 10.98 -26.30
N VAL A 281 17.53 10.34 -26.51
CA VAL A 281 18.36 10.50 -27.73
C VAL A 281 17.61 10.05 -28.99
N GLN A 282 16.53 9.26 -28.86
CA GLN A 282 15.76 8.75 -29.99
C GLN A 282 14.65 9.70 -30.48
N GLU A 283 14.30 10.75 -29.73
CA GLU A 283 13.38 11.81 -30.15
C GLU A 283 14.12 13.04 -30.70
N ALA A 284 15.09 12.84 -31.61
CA ALA A 284 15.60 13.95 -32.41
C ALA A 284 14.49 14.43 -33.37
N PRO A 285 14.25 15.75 -33.52
CA PRO A 285 13.15 16.27 -34.34
C PRO A 285 13.30 15.84 -35.81
N PRO A 286 12.19 15.62 -36.55
CA PRO A 286 12.24 15.25 -37.96
C PRO A 286 13.03 16.28 -38.77
N SER A 287 13.99 15.79 -39.55
CA SER A 287 14.87 16.55 -40.45
C SER A 287 14.14 17.05 -41.70
N SER A 288 13.01 17.75 -41.54
CA SER A 288 12.26 18.36 -42.64
C SER A 288 11.88 19.80 -42.33
N ALA A 289 12.90 20.63 -42.10
CA ALA A 289 12.80 22.08 -42.19
C ALA A 289 14.16 22.66 -42.61
N MET A 290 14.77 22.12 -43.66
CA MET A 290 15.66 22.91 -44.50
C MET A 290 14.81 23.45 -45.65
N ALA A 291 14.29 24.66 -45.45
CA ALA A 291 13.86 25.51 -46.56
C ALA A 291 15.08 25.92 -47.39
N PRO A 292 14.87 26.20 -48.68
CA PRO A 292 14.95 27.59 -49.12
C PRO A 292 13.57 28.23 -49.30
#